data_AF-A0A1L0DX66-F1
#
_entry.id   AF-A0A1L0DX66-F1
#
_cell.length_a   1.000
_cell.length_b   1.000
_cell.length_c   1.000
_cell.angle_alpha   90.00
_cell.angle_beta   90.00
_cell.angle_gamma   90.00
#
_symmetry.space_group_name_H-M   'P 1'
#
loop_
_entity.id
_entity.type
_entity.pdbx_description
1 polymer ?
#
loop_
_entity_poly.entity_id
_entity_poly.type
_entity_poly.pdbx_seq_one_letter_code
_entity_poly.pdbx_strand_id
1 'polypeptide(L)'
;MTLITTPDAEAEAALLLTALEKYLSDHFLLFESITSKARYLEAANHLPDHICEVLVMLLKLDVNSHQYAWLQSTLALVEVSASICDAHSQFGTLADPQVARATNALRARLVDVFVATNKFLTSWNLSILSGNSTVAKQSTLAYLNLISKMSDVLVSSQYHLGGQRDVNILSETLMRLSKFIDKDLSMFTTLVCIGKAAFFAGQPEAVIPLAFSDEAIVSETTATDILDQDPNLADVMDFYRYYGYCFVTLSVLGDEIMQTYTDLADVFLRVLLNLPNIEMAFLRHVVLAFTTVDREELSFFFLLNTQLRLTSLEQYLRPDSKVREELIYFTSALNARISKDLAHQASPSQSYSSSAISIPNLEHRIGNQATTHNARTLSCILSDGTYKEKVNLVVQFFKSSGVPQLQLPNGVKRAGCLNDFLKLFNLKGAPLFSGIALKVSNEALLHYISNIDGEKYPGKLLYVQAVDKIVKLLMLLSVLHLSDTTGLSSDPDALIAKLVNTGHTFQELAEVKELVFVDGNKFGRKHFLMLEDERIAKQFAILQRTNELEICVQKLM
;
A
#
# COMPACT_ATOMS: atom_id res chain seq x y z
N MET A 1 -20.51 19.38 31.66
CA MET A 1 -19.20 19.12 32.29
C MET A 1 -19.46 18.62 33.71
N THR A 2 -19.31 17.32 33.94
CA THR A 2 -19.16 16.70 35.26
C THR A 2 -18.09 15.63 35.05
N LEU A 3 -16.91 15.83 35.61
CA LEU A 3 -16.01 14.71 35.85
C LEU A 3 -16.82 13.71 36.69
N ILE A 4 -16.99 12.48 36.19
CA ILE A 4 -17.64 11.40 36.91
C ILE A 4 -16.79 11.17 38.16
N THR A 5 -17.19 11.77 39.28
CA THR A 5 -16.44 11.81 40.54
C THR A 5 -17.20 11.10 41.66
N THR A 6 -18.42 10.65 41.38
CA THR A 6 -19.33 10.00 42.32
C THR A 6 -19.99 8.78 41.66
N PRO A 7 -20.16 7.65 42.39
CA PRO A 7 -20.78 6.43 41.86
C PRO A 7 -22.18 6.65 41.25
N ASP A 8 -22.99 7.56 41.80
CA ASP A 8 -24.34 7.85 41.32
C ASP A 8 -24.35 8.52 39.93
N ALA A 9 -23.37 9.40 39.67
CA ALA A 9 -23.20 10.03 38.36
C ALA A 9 -22.69 9.05 37.29
N GLU A 10 -21.94 8.03 37.70
CA GLU A 10 -21.53 6.93 36.81
C GLU A 10 -22.72 6.05 36.43
N ALA A 11 -23.60 5.75 37.40
CA ALA A 11 -24.83 4.98 37.17
C ALA A 11 -25.81 5.70 36.23
N GLU A 12 -25.99 7.03 36.40
CA GLU A 12 -26.82 7.84 35.50
C GLU A 12 -26.26 7.90 34.07
N ALA A 13 -24.94 8.04 33.92
CA ALA A 13 -24.28 8.04 32.61
C ALA A 13 -24.38 6.68 31.91
N ALA A 14 -24.22 5.58 32.64
CA ALA A 14 -24.39 4.24 32.11
C ALA A 14 -25.83 3.98 31.64
N LEU A 15 -26.84 4.41 32.42
CA LEU A 15 -28.25 4.31 32.03
C LEU A 15 -28.56 5.11 30.76
N LEU A 16 -28.00 6.32 30.63
CA LEU A 16 -28.15 7.15 29.43
C LEU A 16 -27.53 6.47 28.19
N LEU A 17 -26.32 5.91 28.33
CA LEU A 17 -25.65 5.19 27.26
C LEU A 17 -26.48 4.00 26.78
N THR A 18 -26.95 3.15 27.69
CA THR A 18 -27.79 2.00 27.35
C THR A 18 -29.11 2.41 26.70
N ALA A 19 -29.73 3.51 27.16
CA ALA A 19 -30.97 4.02 26.56
C ALA A 19 -30.75 4.54 25.13
N LEU A 20 -29.63 5.23 24.87
CA LEU A 20 -29.25 5.71 23.55
C LEU A 20 -28.94 4.56 22.60
N GLU A 21 -28.13 3.59 23.04
CA GLU A 21 -27.79 2.38 22.26
C GLU A 21 -29.06 1.63 21.85
N LYS A 22 -29.98 1.43 22.80
CA LYS A 22 -31.26 0.79 22.51
C LYS A 22 -32.10 1.57 21.51
N TYR A 23 -32.25 2.88 21.70
CA TYR A 23 -33.01 3.73 20.79
C TYR A 23 -32.43 3.67 19.36
N LEU A 24 -31.11 3.74 19.22
CA LEU A 24 -30.44 3.73 17.93
C LEU A 24 -30.52 2.35 17.27
N SER A 25 -30.36 1.26 18.01
CA SER A 25 -30.55 -0.11 17.48
C SER A 25 -32.00 -0.31 17.00
N ASP A 26 -32.99 0.12 17.78
CA ASP A 26 -34.40 0.06 17.37
C ASP A 26 -34.66 0.92 16.12
N HIS A 27 -34.05 2.11 16.04
CA HIS A 27 -34.20 3.04 14.91
C HIS A 27 -33.54 2.52 13.63
N PHE A 28 -32.43 1.80 13.74
CA PHE A 28 -31.65 1.29 12.61
C PHE A 28 -31.81 -0.21 12.33
N LEU A 29 -32.77 -0.88 12.98
CA LEU A 29 -33.05 -2.31 12.85
C LEU A 29 -33.20 -2.77 11.38
N LEU A 30 -33.72 -1.91 10.50
CA LEU A 30 -33.89 -2.18 9.08
C LEU A 30 -32.57 -2.41 8.31
N PHE A 31 -31.43 -2.03 8.89
CA PHE A 31 -30.13 -2.02 8.23
C PHE A 31 -29.12 -3.06 8.77
N GLU A 32 -29.45 -3.80 9.83
CA GLU A 32 -28.54 -4.74 10.50
C GLU A 32 -28.20 -5.98 9.64
N SER A 33 -29.06 -6.39 8.69
CA SER A 33 -28.78 -7.54 7.84
C SER A 33 -29.31 -7.38 6.41
N ILE A 34 -28.45 -6.93 5.49
CA ILE A 34 -28.80 -6.77 4.07
C ILE A 34 -28.38 -8.04 3.31
N THR A 35 -29.27 -9.03 3.25
CA THR A 35 -28.99 -10.36 2.66
C THR A 35 -29.44 -10.52 1.22
N SER A 36 -30.12 -9.53 0.64
CA SER A 36 -30.63 -9.60 -0.73
C SER A 36 -30.62 -8.25 -1.41
N LYS A 37 -30.62 -8.27 -2.74
CA LYS A 37 -30.73 -7.06 -3.58
C LYS A 37 -31.98 -6.23 -3.29
N ALA A 38 -33.12 -6.88 -3.03
CA ALA A 38 -34.36 -6.18 -2.69
C ALA A 38 -34.23 -5.42 -1.37
N ARG A 39 -33.63 -6.05 -0.34
CA ARG A 39 -33.32 -5.40 0.93
C ARG A 39 -32.30 -4.28 0.77
N TYR A 40 -31.31 -4.45 -0.10
CA TYR A 40 -30.36 -3.38 -0.40
C TYR A 40 -31.06 -2.15 -1.00
N LEU A 41 -31.96 -2.34 -1.97
CA LEU A 41 -32.70 -1.22 -2.58
C LEU A 41 -33.62 -0.53 -1.58
N GLU A 42 -34.30 -1.29 -0.71
CA GLU A 42 -35.10 -0.76 0.40
C GLU A 42 -34.21 0.09 1.33
N ALA A 43 -33.12 -0.48 1.82
CA ALA A 43 -32.16 0.20 2.70
C ALA A 43 -31.58 1.46 2.05
N ALA A 44 -31.14 1.40 0.79
CA ALA A 44 -30.50 2.52 0.10
C ALA A 44 -31.47 3.68 -0.18
N ASN A 45 -32.76 3.41 -0.29
CA ASN A 45 -33.78 4.45 -0.47
C ASN A 45 -34.19 5.10 0.86
N HIS A 46 -34.23 4.35 1.96
CA HIS A 46 -34.66 4.86 3.27
C HIS A 46 -33.54 5.47 4.11
N LEU A 47 -32.31 4.93 4.02
CA LEU A 47 -31.17 5.38 4.82
C LEU A 47 -30.88 6.90 4.72
N PRO A 48 -30.97 7.55 3.54
CA PRO A 48 -30.80 9.00 3.43
C PRO A 48 -31.66 9.82 4.41
N ASP A 49 -32.91 9.42 4.62
CA ASP A 49 -33.85 10.13 5.49
C ASP A 49 -33.49 9.95 6.97
N HIS A 50 -33.16 8.71 7.36
CA HIS A 50 -32.68 8.40 8.72
C HIS A 50 -31.37 9.12 9.05
N ILE A 51 -30.42 9.17 8.11
CA ILE A 51 -29.17 9.95 8.25
C ILE A 51 -29.52 11.42 8.49
N CYS A 52 -30.41 12.00 7.68
CA CYS A 52 -30.79 13.40 7.82
C CYS A 52 -31.45 13.69 9.17
N GLU A 53 -32.35 12.83 9.63
CA GLU A 53 -33.04 12.98 10.91
C GLU A 53 -32.04 13.03 12.08
N VAL A 54 -31.15 12.05 12.15
CA VAL A 54 -30.15 11.96 13.23
C VAL A 54 -29.13 13.11 13.13
N LEU A 55 -28.63 13.43 11.93
CA LEU A 55 -27.65 14.52 11.76
C LEU A 55 -28.25 15.89 12.06
N VAL A 56 -29.51 16.16 11.71
CA VAL A 56 -30.18 17.44 12.03
C VAL A 56 -30.32 17.63 13.53
N MET A 57 -30.56 16.54 14.28
CA MET A 57 -30.58 16.59 15.75
C MET A 57 -29.17 16.79 16.31
N LEU A 58 -28.19 15.99 15.87
CA LEU A 58 -26.81 16.05 16.33
C LEU A 58 -26.17 17.42 16.08
N LEU A 59 -26.31 17.98 14.88
CA LEU A 59 -25.67 19.23 14.49
C LEU A 59 -26.16 20.45 15.29
N LYS A 60 -27.31 20.35 15.96
CA LYS A 60 -27.82 21.37 16.89
C LYS A 60 -27.19 21.28 18.29
N LEU A 61 -26.53 20.16 18.61
CA LEU A 61 -25.89 19.92 19.89
C LEU A 61 -24.41 20.31 19.85
N ASP A 62 -23.95 20.96 20.91
CA ASP A 62 -22.51 21.18 21.13
C ASP A 62 -21.82 19.84 21.46
N VAL A 63 -20.69 19.57 20.79
CA VAL A 63 -19.94 18.30 20.91
C VAL A 63 -19.47 18.06 22.34
N ASN A 64 -18.91 19.08 22.99
CA ASN A 64 -18.33 18.93 24.32
C ASN A 64 -19.40 18.85 25.43
N SER A 65 -20.58 19.39 25.17
CA SER A 65 -21.71 19.34 26.11
C SER A 65 -22.51 18.03 26.01
N HIS A 66 -22.50 17.37 24.85
CA HIS A 66 -23.31 16.16 24.57
C HIS A 66 -22.48 15.00 24.00
N GLN A 67 -21.30 14.75 24.58
CA GLN A 67 -20.29 13.85 24.03
C GLN A 67 -20.78 12.42 23.79
N TYR A 68 -21.52 11.84 24.74
CA TYR A 68 -22.02 10.46 24.62
C TYR A 68 -23.10 10.32 23.54
N ALA A 69 -23.95 11.33 23.38
CA ALA A 69 -24.93 11.35 22.28
C ALA A 69 -24.22 11.44 20.93
N TRP A 70 -23.20 12.29 20.83
CA TRP A 70 -22.35 12.36 19.64
C TRP A 70 -21.64 11.04 19.34
N LEU A 71 -21.02 10.39 20.34
CA LEU A 71 -20.35 9.10 20.16
C LEU A 71 -21.30 8.04 19.64
N GLN A 72 -22.39 7.79 20.36
CA GLN A 72 -23.29 6.68 20.05
C GLN A 72 -24.03 6.89 18.72
N SER A 73 -24.49 8.12 18.46
CA SER A 73 -25.19 8.40 17.20
C SER A 73 -24.24 8.39 16.00
N THR A 74 -23.02 8.91 16.11
CA THR A 74 -22.04 8.80 15.01
C THR A 74 -21.60 7.36 14.77
N LEU A 75 -21.39 6.58 15.84
CA LEU A 75 -21.09 5.14 15.74
C LEU A 75 -22.20 4.39 15.00
N ALA A 76 -23.45 4.54 15.43
CA ALA A 76 -24.59 3.88 14.78
C ALA A 76 -24.72 4.27 13.29
N LEU A 77 -24.56 5.56 12.96
CA LEU A 77 -24.58 6.03 11.57
C LEU A 77 -23.45 5.40 10.73
N VAL A 78 -22.25 5.28 11.28
CA VAL A 78 -21.09 4.69 10.59
C VAL A 78 -21.24 3.17 10.45
N GLU A 79 -21.75 2.46 11.47
CA GLU A 79 -22.01 1.02 11.40
C GLU A 79 -23.04 0.67 10.32
N VAL A 80 -24.13 1.44 10.25
CA VAL A 80 -25.14 1.30 9.19
C VAL A 80 -24.56 1.64 7.82
N SER A 81 -23.69 2.65 7.75
CA SER A 81 -22.96 3.02 6.53
C SER A 81 -22.03 1.90 6.06
N ALA A 82 -21.35 1.22 6.98
CA ALA A 82 -20.51 0.06 6.67
C ALA A 82 -21.35 -1.10 6.12
N SER A 83 -22.44 -1.47 6.80
CA SER A 83 -23.36 -2.52 6.37
C SER A 83 -23.88 -2.30 4.95
N ILE A 84 -24.30 -1.07 4.61
CA ILE A 84 -24.82 -0.77 3.28
C ILE A 84 -23.73 -0.72 2.20
N CYS A 85 -22.51 -0.28 2.54
CA CYS A 85 -21.37 -0.34 1.62
C CYS A 85 -20.96 -1.79 1.34
N ASP A 86 -20.92 -2.64 2.35
CA ASP A 86 -20.64 -4.07 2.19
C ASP A 86 -21.70 -4.76 1.34
N ALA A 87 -22.98 -4.47 1.58
CA ALA A 87 -24.07 -4.98 0.75
C ALA A 87 -23.96 -4.50 -0.71
N HIS A 88 -23.55 -3.24 -0.93
CA HIS A 88 -23.31 -2.76 -2.29
C HIS A 88 -22.17 -3.51 -2.97
N SER A 89 -21.07 -3.82 -2.28
CA SER A 89 -19.98 -4.61 -2.85
C SER A 89 -20.46 -5.97 -3.37
N GLN A 90 -21.44 -6.57 -2.70
CA GLN A 90 -22.01 -7.88 -3.04
C GLN A 90 -23.06 -7.81 -4.15
N PHE A 91 -23.94 -6.79 -4.14
CA PHE A 91 -25.12 -6.71 -5.02
C PHE A 91 -25.04 -5.62 -6.11
N GLY A 92 -24.06 -4.73 -6.04
CA GLY A 92 -23.88 -3.54 -6.88
C GLY A 92 -23.28 -3.81 -8.26
N THR A 93 -22.87 -5.05 -8.55
CA THR A 93 -22.18 -5.46 -9.79
C THR A 93 -23.10 -5.63 -11.01
N LEU A 94 -24.40 -5.41 -10.86
CA LEU A 94 -25.33 -5.42 -11.99
C LEU A 94 -25.42 -3.99 -12.55
N ALA A 95 -25.34 -3.83 -13.87
CA ALA A 95 -25.68 -2.62 -14.60
C ALA A 95 -27.20 -2.32 -14.51
N ASP A 96 -27.70 -2.26 -13.27
CA ASP A 96 -29.09 -2.03 -12.92
C ASP A 96 -29.26 -0.54 -12.65
N PRO A 97 -30.05 0.16 -13.47
CA PRO A 97 -30.28 1.59 -13.30
C PRO A 97 -30.96 1.94 -11.97
N GLN A 98 -31.70 1.02 -11.34
CA GLN A 98 -32.31 1.24 -10.02
C GLN A 98 -31.26 1.23 -8.91
N VAL A 99 -30.34 0.27 -8.95
CA VAL A 99 -29.20 0.18 -8.02
C VAL A 99 -28.35 1.44 -8.14
N ALA A 100 -28.01 1.85 -9.36
CA ALA A 100 -27.20 3.04 -9.60
C ALA A 100 -27.87 4.34 -9.09
N ARG A 101 -29.19 4.48 -9.25
CA ARG A 101 -29.94 5.65 -8.74
C ARG A 101 -29.96 5.70 -7.21
N ALA A 102 -30.33 4.59 -6.56
CA ALA A 102 -30.37 4.51 -5.08
C ALA A 102 -28.97 4.77 -4.48
N THR A 103 -27.95 4.16 -5.09
CA THR A 103 -26.54 4.36 -4.78
C THR A 103 -26.10 5.82 -4.85
N ASN A 104 -26.46 6.53 -5.92
CA ASN A 104 -26.07 7.93 -6.10
C ASN A 104 -26.73 8.86 -5.07
N ALA A 105 -27.99 8.59 -4.69
CA ALA A 105 -28.68 9.36 -3.65
C ALA A 105 -28.04 9.13 -2.27
N LEU A 106 -27.68 7.88 -1.97
CA LEU A 106 -26.99 7.52 -0.74
C LEU A 106 -25.61 8.19 -0.61
N ARG A 107 -24.87 8.31 -1.73
CA ARG A 107 -23.49 8.83 -1.74
C ARG A 107 -23.38 10.20 -1.07
N ALA A 108 -24.25 11.14 -1.41
CA ALA A 108 -24.20 12.49 -0.84
C ALA A 108 -24.40 12.48 0.69
N ARG A 109 -25.26 11.58 1.20
CA ARG A 109 -25.55 11.46 2.63
C ARG A 109 -24.46 10.76 3.41
N LEU A 110 -23.80 9.78 2.80
CA LEU A 110 -22.61 9.18 3.41
C LEU A 110 -21.51 10.23 3.60
N VAL A 111 -21.29 11.13 2.64
CA VAL A 111 -20.34 12.26 2.81
C VAL A 111 -20.73 13.13 4.01
N ASP A 112 -22.02 13.42 4.20
CA ASP A 112 -22.49 14.20 5.37
C ASP A 112 -22.16 13.49 6.69
N VAL A 113 -22.29 12.15 6.74
CA VAL A 113 -21.88 11.33 7.90
C VAL A 113 -20.39 11.48 8.16
N PHE A 114 -19.55 11.34 7.12
CA PHE A 114 -18.09 11.52 7.26
C PHE A 114 -17.71 12.91 7.78
N VAL A 115 -18.33 13.96 7.25
CA VAL A 115 -18.09 15.34 7.70
C VAL A 115 -18.47 15.52 9.17
N ALA A 116 -19.62 14.98 9.59
CA ALA A 116 -20.07 15.04 10.98
C ALA A 116 -19.15 14.24 11.91
N THR A 117 -18.74 13.04 11.52
CA THR A 117 -17.81 12.21 12.28
C THR A 117 -16.44 12.87 12.39
N ASN A 118 -15.89 13.42 11.31
CA ASN A 118 -14.63 14.17 11.34
C ASN A 118 -14.70 15.39 12.29
N LYS A 119 -15.80 16.14 12.25
CA LYS A 119 -16.03 17.26 13.19
C LYS A 119 -16.00 16.76 14.64
N PHE A 120 -16.62 15.61 14.90
CA PHE A 120 -16.63 15.00 16.22
C PHE A 120 -15.23 14.53 16.66
N LEU A 121 -14.53 13.75 15.84
CA LEU A 121 -13.18 13.22 16.13
C LEU A 121 -12.14 14.34 16.37
N THR A 122 -12.28 15.46 15.66
CA THR A 122 -11.38 16.61 15.82
C THR A 122 -11.70 17.46 17.06
N SER A 123 -12.97 17.51 17.49
CA SER A 123 -13.44 18.41 18.55
C SER A 123 -13.56 17.78 19.94
N TRP A 124 -13.65 16.45 20.05
CA TRP A 124 -13.85 15.79 21.34
C TRP A 124 -12.57 15.83 22.21
N ASN A 125 -12.72 16.30 23.45
CA ASN A 125 -11.71 16.16 24.49
C ASN A 125 -11.50 14.70 24.93
N LEU A 126 -10.40 14.09 24.46
CA LEU A 126 -10.01 12.70 24.72
C LEU A 126 -9.59 12.40 26.18
N SER A 127 -9.26 13.42 26.98
CA SER A 127 -8.84 13.20 28.39
C SER A 127 -9.92 12.54 29.26
N ILE A 128 -11.17 12.54 28.79
CA ILE A 128 -12.30 11.89 29.47
C ILE A 128 -12.22 10.35 29.35
N LEU A 129 -11.49 9.85 28.35
CA LEU A 129 -11.30 8.42 28.10
C LEU A 129 -10.20 7.80 28.97
N SER A 130 -9.33 8.61 29.60
CA SER A 130 -8.22 8.10 30.43
C SER A 130 -8.64 7.58 31.82
N GLY A 131 -9.95 7.49 32.09
CA GLY A 131 -10.48 7.07 33.38
C GLY A 131 -10.60 5.55 33.51
N ASN A 132 -10.38 5.02 34.72
CA ASN A 132 -10.59 3.58 35.01
C ASN A 132 -12.06 3.20 35.23
N SER A 133 -12.99 4.16 35.12
CA SER A 133 -14.43 3.93 35.26
C SER A 133 -14.98 3.00 34.19
N THR A 134 -16.09 2.33 34.48
CA THR A 134 -16.77 1.42 33.54
C THR A 134 -17.24 2.17 32.29
N VAL A 135 -17.79 3.38 32.49
CA VAL A 135 -18.25 4.28 31.42
C VAL A 135 -17.10 4.72 30.52
N ALA A 136 -15.93 5.04 31.08
CA ALA A 136 -14.75 5.42 30.28
C ALA A 136 -14.24 4.26 29.42
N LYS A 137 -14.21 3.04 29.95
CA LYS A 137 -13.83 1.84 29.18
C LYS A 137 -14.80 1.54 28.04
N GLN A 138 -16.11 1.60 28.32
CA GLN A 138 -17.15 1.44 27.29
C GLN A 138 -17.03 2.51 26.21
N SER A 139 -16.82 3.76 26.61
CA SER A 139 -16.66 4.89 25.67
C SER A 139 -15.39 4.76 24.83
N THR A 140 -14.29 4.26 25.42
CA THR A 140 -13.04 3.99 24.72
C THR A 140 -13.24 2.93 23.65
N LEU A 141 -13.88 1.82 24.00
CA LEU A 141 -14.18 0.74 23.06
C LEU A 141 -15.08 1.23 21.92
N ALA A 142 -16.15 1.98 22.24
CA ALA A 142 -17.04 2.56 21.23
C ALA A 142 -16.33 3.56 20.33
N TYR A 143 -15.39 4.36 20.87
CA TYR A 143 -14.60 5.31 20.09
C TYR A 143 -13.61 4.61 19.15
N LEU A 144 -12.93 3.56 19.62
CA LEU A 144 -12.08 2.71 18.79
C LEU A 144 -12.89 2.01 17.70
N ASN A 145 -14.07 1.47 18.04
CA ASN A 145 -14.99 0.86 17.07
C ASN A 145 -15.47 1.87 16.02
N LEU A 146 -15.75 3.12 16.42
CA LEU A 146 -16.09 4.20 15.48
C LEU A 146 -14.96 4.43 14.47
N ILE A 147 -13.71 4.50 14.92
CA ILE A 147 -12.54 4.65 14.04
C ILE A 147 -12.41 3.45 13.10
N SER A 148 -12.48 2.23 13.65
CA SER A 148 -12.37 0.99 12.86
C SER A 148 -13.47 0.88 11.80
N LYS A 149 -14.73 1.15 12.17
CA LYS A 149 -15.85 1.10 11.22
C LYS A 149 -15.76 2.20 10.17
N MET A 150 -15.30 3.39 10.54
CA MET A 150 -15.06 4.45 9.57
C MET A 150 -13.95 4.07 8.57
N SER A 151 -12.91 3.38 9.03
CA SER A 151 -11.91 2.76 8.16
C SER A 151 -12.52 1.69 7.23
N ASP A 152 -13.39 0.81 7.73
CA ASP A 152 -14.09 -0.20 6.92
C ASP A 152 -14.89 0.46 5.78
N VAL A 153 -15.64 1.53 6.06
CA VAL A 153 -16.39 2.27 5.02
C VAL A 153 -15.46 2.82 3.94
N LEU A 154 -14.29 3.36 4.31
CA LEU A 154 -13.30 3.90 3.37
C LEU A 154 -12.67 2.81 2.49
N VAL A 155 -12.55 1.58 2.99
CA VAL A 155 -12.08 0.41 2.21
C VAL A 155 -13.16 -0.07 1.23
N SER A 156 -14.41 -0.16 1.70
CA SER A 156 -15.54 -0.65 0.91
C SER A 156 -16.05 0.37 -0.13
N SER A 157 -15.64 1.64 -0.03
CA SER A 157 -16.14 2.70 -0.90
C SER A 157 -15.54 2.63 -2.31
N GLN A 158 -16.23 1.94 -3.23
CA GLN A 158 -16.16 2.23 -4.68
C GLN A 158 -16.62 3.67 -4.99
N TYR A 159 -17.40 4.21 -4.06
CA TYR A 159 -17.78 5.59 -4.00
C TYR A 159 -16.57 6.41 -3.58
N HIS A 160 -16.24 7.46 -4.31
CA HIS A 160 -15.23 8.42 -3.87
C HIS A 160 -15.82 9.26 -2.71
N LEU A 161 -16.16 8.61 -1.59
CA LEU A 161 -16.88 9.19 -0.45
C LEU A 161 -15.98 10.02 0.44
N GLY A 162 -14.68 9.74 0.38
CA GLY A 162 -13.71 10.45 1.18
C GLY A 162 -13.15 11.68 0.46
N GLY A 163 -13.00 12.77 1.19
CA GLY A 163 -12.02 13.79 0.85
C GLY A 163 -10.61 13.21 0.90
N GLN A 164 -9.63 13.91 0.30
CA GLN A 164 -8.22 13.49 0.30
C GLN A 164 -7.57 13.37 1.71
N ARG A 165 -8.31 13.58 2.81
CA ARG A 165 -7.77 13.68 4.17
C ARG A 165 -8.47 12.83 5.24
N ASP A 166 -9.46 12.01 4.90
CA ASP A 166 -10.26 11.33 5.93
C ASP A 166 -9.44 10.27 6.70
N VAL A 167 -8.56 9.51 6.04
CA VAL A 167 -7.69 8.56 6.74
C VAL A 167 -6.65 9.28 7.61
N ASN A 168 -6.17 10.45 7.19
CA ASN A 168 -5.25 11.27 7.99
C ASN A 168 -5.90 11.71 9.31
N ILE A 169 -7.17 12.12 9.29
CA ILE A 169 -7.90 12.49 10.51
C ILE A 169 -8.02 11.30 11.47
N LEU A 170 -8.31 10.09 10.95
CA LEU A 170 -8.37 8.88 11.76
C LEU A 170 -7.01 8.57 12.42
N SER A 171 -5.94 8.64 11.64
CA SER A 171 -4.57 8.41 12.10
C SER A 171 -4.13 9.42 13.17
N GLU A 172 -4.32 10.72 12.92
CA GLU A 172 -4.02 11.78 13.88
C GLU A 172 -4.84 11.64 15.16
N THR A 173 -6.10 11.20 15.04
CA THR A 173 -6.97 10.97 16.19
C THR A 173 -6.52 9.79 17.01
N LEU A 174 -6.15 8.67 16.38
CA LEU A 174 -5.61 7.52 17.08
C LEU A 174 -4.27 7.84 17.78
N MET A 175 -3.40 8.63 17.13
CA MET A 175 -2.17 9.12 17.77
C MET A 175 -2.42 10.02 18.98
N ARG A 176 -3.47 10.86 18.94
CA ARG A 176 -3.84 11.65 20.13
C ARG A 176 -4.41 10.76 21.22
N LEU A 177 -5.21 9.75 20.85
CA LEU A 177 -5.85 8.83 21.78
C LEU A 177 -4.85 7.93 22.49
N SER A 178 -3.80 7.46 21.81
CA SER A 178 -2.78 6.56 22.37
C SER A 178 -2.01 7.14 23.56
N LYS A 179 -2.10 8.45 23.80
CA LYS A 179 -1.56 9.13 25.00
C LYS A 179 -2.40 8.88 26.26
N PHE A 180 -3.64 8.46 26.10
CA PHE A 180 -4.64 8.37 27.16
C PHE A 180 -5.10 6.94 27.46
N ILE A 181 -4.84 6.00 26.55
CA ILE A 181 -5.31 4.62 26.64
C ILE A 181 -4.15 3.64 26.49
N ASP A 182 -4.32 2.45 27.07
CA ASP A 182 -3.32 1.38 26.98
C ASP A 182 -3.24 0.80 25.57
N LYS A 183 -2.05 0.30 25.20
CA LYS A 183 -1.82 -0.39 23.93
C LYS A 183 -2.34 -1.83 23.99
N ASP A 184 -3.65 -1.97 23.98
CA ASP A 184 -4.34 -3.26 24.06
C ASP A 184 -4.73 -3.81 22.67
N LEU A 185 -5.36 -4.99 22.66
CA LEU A 185 -5.86 -5.64 21.45
C LEU A 185 -6.82 -4.74 20.64
N SER A 186 -7.68 -3.95 21.32
CA SER A 186 -8.64 -3.09 20.62
C SER A 186 -7.93 -1.97 19.87
N MET A 187 -6.92 -1.35 20.51
CA MET A 187 -6.07 -0.35 19.86
C MET A 187 -5.31 -0.96 18.67
N PHE A 188 -4.82 -2.20 18.81
CA PHE A 188 -4.14 -2.91 17.73
C PHE A 188 -5.07 -3.19 16.54
N THR A 189 -6.26 -3.72 16.76
CA THR A 189 -7.23 -3.94 15.67
C THR A 189 -7.60 -2.63 14.98
N THR A 190 -7.76 -1.52 15.72
CA THR A 190 -7.96 -0.20 15.10
C THR A 190 -6.75 0.25 14.27
N LEU A 191 -5.51 0.00 14.73
CA LEU A 191 -4.30 0.27 13.94
C LEU A 191 -4.29 -0.49 12.61
N VAL A 192 -4.72 -1.76 12.63
CA VAL A 192 -4.84 -2.61 11.44
C VAL A 192 -5.86 -2.04 10.46
N CYS A 193 -7.05 -1.68 10.94
CA CYS A 193 -8.10 -1.04 10.14
C CYS A 193 -7.60 0.25 9.46
N ILE A 194 -6.87 1.11 10.16
CA ILE A 194 -6.30 2.33 9.58
C ILE A 194 -5.25 2.02 8.51
N GLY A 195 -4.33 1.08 8.76
CA GLY A 195 -3.32 0.70 7.77
C GLY A 195 -3.96 0.17 6.48
N LYS A 196 -5.00 -0.65 6.62
CA LYS A 196 -5.81 -1.18 5.51
C LYS A 196 -6.53 -0.08 4.75
N ALA A 197 -7.18 0.85 5.46
CA ALA A 197 -7.84 2.00 4.86
C ALA A 197 -6.85 2.93 4.14
N ALA A 198 -5.68 3.20 4.73
CA ALA A 198 -4.62 4.02 4.11
C ALA A 198 -4.17 3.42 2.77
N PHE A 199 -3.99 2.10 2.73
CA PHE A 199 -3.62 1.39 1.52
C PHE A 199 -4.69 1.47 0.43
N PHE A 200 -5.93 1.02 0.72
CA PHE A 200 -7.00 0.96 -0.29
C PHE A 200 -7.53 2.35 -0.69
N ALA A 201 -7.55 3.31 0.23
CA ALA A 201 -7.91 4.69 -0.08
C ALA A 201 -6.82 5.43 -0.87
N GLY A 202 -5.61 4.85 -1.02
CA GLY A 202 -4.48 5.49 -1.67
C GLY A 202 -3.97 6.72 -0.93
N GLN A 203 -3.98 6.67 0.40
CA GLN A 203 -3.49 7.72 1.30
C GLN A 203 -2.43 7.12 2.24
N PRO A 204 -1.31 6.58 1.72
CA PRO A 204 -0.29 5.96 2.57
C PRO A 204 0.39 6.98 3.50
N GLU A 205 0.29 8.29 3.24
CA GLU A 205 0.75 9.35 4.15
C GLU A 205 0.05 9.29 5.52
N ALA A 206 -1.14 8.72 5.58
CA ALA A 206 -1.86 8.54 6.83
C ALA A 206 -1.11 7.63 7.82
N VAL A 207 -0.19 6.76 7.38
CA VAL A 207 0.58 5.94 8.33
C VAL A 207 1.79 6.67 8.93
N ILE A 208 2.17 7.84 8.39
CA ILE A 208 3.37 8.58 8.84
C ILE A 208 3.28 8.97 10.32
N PRO A 209 2.19 9.60 10.81
CA PRO A 209 2.10 9.98 12.23
C PRO A 209 2.20 8.78 13.17
N LEU A 210 1.75 7.60 12.73
CA LEU A 210 1.70 6.37 13.53
C LEU A 210 3.09 5.71 13.66
N ALA A 211 3.92 5.78 12.61
CA ALA A 211 5.18 5.04 12.52
C ALA A 211 6.45 5.89 12.64
N PHE A 212 6.38 7.20 12.38
CA PHE A 212 7.57 8.06 12.28
C PHE A 212 7.48 9.35 13.11
N SER A 213 6.57 9.40 14.08
CA SER A 213 6.54 10.47 15.09
C SER A 213 7.42 10.13 16.31
N ASP A 214 7.77 11.12 17.12
CA ASP A 214 8.53 10.92 18.36
C ASP A 214 7.83 9.96 19.35
N GLU A 215 6.51 9.84 19.25
CA GLU A 215 5.67 8.97 20.08
C GLU A 215 5.06 7.82 19.26
N ALA A 216 5.75 7.36 18.20
CA ALA A 216 5.26 6.34 17.27
C ALA A 216 4.70 5.12 18.01
N ILE A 217 3.51 4.70 17.59
CA ILE A 217 2.81 3.53 18.12
C ILE A 217 2.90 2.32 17.16
N VAL A 218 3.47 2.53 15.98
CA VAL A 218 3.78 1.50 14.99
C VAL A 218 5.30 1.34 14.90
N SER A 219 5.75 0.11 15.10
CA SER A 219 7.15 -0.32 15.07
C SER A 219 7.23 -1.79 14.66
N GLU A 220 8.45 -2.28 14.47
CA GLU A 220 8.74 -3.67 14.13
C GLU A 220 8.24 -4.67 15.20
N THR A 221 8.11 -4.24 16.45
CA THR A 221 7.69 -5.09 17.59
C THR A 221 6.24 -4.91 17.99
N THR A 222 5.50 -3.99 17.34
CA THR A 222 4.13 -3.66 17.76
C THR A 222 3.21 -4.89 17.78
N ALA A 223 3.30 -5.74 16.77
CA ALA A 223 2.46 -6.94 16.71
C ALA A 223 2.96 -8.05 17.64
N THR A 224 4.25 -8.10 18.00
CA THR A 224 4.76 -9.12 18.92
C THR A 224 4.23 -8.93 20.33
N ASP A 225 4.09 -7.68 20.77
CA ASP A 225 3.57 -7.35 22.11
C ASP A 225 2.08 -7.75 22.29
N ILE A 226 1.35 -7.89 21.18
CA ILE A 226 -0.08 -8.24 21.15
C ILE A 226 -0.31 -9.75 20.98
N LEU A 227 0.61 -10.47 20.33
CA LEU A 227 0.54 -11.93 20.16
C LEU A 227 0.50 -12.70 21.48
N ASP A 228 1.03 -12.11 22.56
CA ASP A 228 0.95 -12.67 23.90
C ASP A 228 -0.47 -12.57 24.50
N GLN A 229 -1.33 -11.70 23.96
CA GLN A 229 -2.70 -11.41 24.43
C GLN A 229 -3.77 -12.12 23.60
N ASP A 230 -3.61 -12.19 22.27
CA ASP A 230 -4.51 -12.91 21.35
C ASP A 230 -3.68 -13.61 20.24
N PRO A 231 -3.76 -14.95 20.12
CA PRO A 231 -3.04 -15.68 19.08
C PRO A 231 -3.65 -15.55 17.67
N ASN A 232 -4.67 -14.71 17.45
CA ASN A 232 -5.22 -14.48 16.12
C ASN A 232 -4.20 -13.82 15.16
N LEU A 233 -3.66 -14.63 14.24
CA LEU A 233 -2.63 -14.18 13.31
C LEU A 233 -3.17 -13.32 12.15
N ALA A 234 -4.49 -13.22 11.96
CA ALA A 234 -5.07 -12.47 10.84
C ALA A 234 -4.77 -10.97 10.94
N ASP A 235 -5.03 -10.36 12.10
CA ASP A 235 -4.75 -8.94 12.34
C ASP A 235 -3.24 -8.66 12.30
N VAL A 236 -2.42 -9.60 12.76
CA VAL A 236 -0.95 -9.49 12.66
C VAL A 236 -0.46 -9.53 11.22
N MET A 237 -1.03 -10.40 10.39
CA MET A 237 -0.72 -10.45 8.96
C MET A 237 -1.17 -9.17 8.25
N ASP A 238 -2.40 -8.72 8.49
CA ASP A 238 -2.93 -7.49 7.90
C ASP A 238 -2.14 -6.26 8.38
N PHE A 239 -1.70 -6.22 9.64
CA PHE A 239 -0.78 -5.22 10.18
C PHE A 239 0.51 -5.14 9.35
N TYR A 240 1.28 -6.23 9.30
CA TYR A 240 2.56 -6.21 8.57
C TYR A 240 2.35 -5.97 7.07
N ARG A 241 1.26 -6.48 6.50
CA ARG A 241 0.94 -6.37 5.07
C ARG A 241 0.66 -4.93 4.68
N TYR A 242 -0.35 -4.31 5.28
CA TYR A 242 -0.81 -3.01 4.82
C TYR A 242 0.14 -1.88 5.22
N TYR A 243 0.77 -1.93 6.39
CA TYR A 243 1.82 -0.98 6.72
C TYR A 243 3.05 -1.17 5.84
N GLY A 244 3.49 -2.41 5.61
CA GLY A 244 4.59 -2.70 4.70
C GLY A 244 4.33 -2.15 3.29
N TYR A 245 3.13 -2.36 2.75
CA TYR A 245 2.73 -1.84 1.43
C TYR A 245 2.66 -0.30 1.41
N CYS A 246 2.12 0.32 2.46
CA CYS A 246 2.12 1.77 2.60
C CYS A 246 3.53 2.34 2.64
N PHE A 247 4.46 1.74 3.38
CA PHE A 247 5.86 2.20 3.45
C PHE A 247 6.59 2.10 2.11
N VAL A 248 6.38 1.01 1.35
CA VAL A 248 6.91 0.94 -0.03
C VAL A 248 6.32 2.04 -0.90
N THR A 249 5.01 2.30 -0.79
CA THR A 249 4.36 3.36 -1.57
C THR A 249 4.87 4.75 -1.17
N LEU A 250 5.05 5.03 0.12
CA LEU A 250 5.64 6.25 0.64
C LEU A 250 7.06 6.49 0.13
N SER A 251 7.85 5.42 -0.01
CA SER A 251 9.21 5.55 -0.53
C SER A 251 9.28 6.05 -1.98
N VAL A 252 8.17 6.01 -2.73
CA VAL A 252 8.13 6.44 -4.14
C VAL A 252 7.28 7.68 -4.40
N LEU A 253 6.47 8.17 -3.44
CA LEU A 253 5.54 9.30 -3.62
C LEU A 253 6.21 10.68 -3.80
N GLY A 254 7.39 10.92 -3.22
CA GLY A 254 8.14 12.18 -3.37
C GLY A 254 9.01 12.22 -4.63
N ASP A 255 10.00 13.11 -4.69
CA ASP A 255 11.05 13.07 -5.74
C ASP A 255 12.17 12.09 -5.38
N GLU A 256 12.50 11.98 -4.09
CA GLU A 256 13.52 11.08 -3.56
C GLU A 256 12.95 9.72 -3.14
N ILE A 257 13.81 8.70 -3.10
CA ILE A 257 13.57 7.42 -2.43
C ILE A 257 13.95 7.53 -0.94
N MET A 258 12.94 7.58 -0.08
CA MET A 258 13.15 7.69 1.37
C MET A 258 13.63 6.38 2.00
N GLN A 259 14.90 6.33 2.40
CA GLN A 259 15.54 5.12 2.93
C GLN A 259 14.85 4.60 4.21
N THR A 260 14.43 5.50 5.11
CA THR A 260 13.73 5.16 6.37
C THR A 260 12.48 4.32 6.13
N TYR A 261 11.68 4.68 5.13
CA TYR A 261 10.47 3.93 4.77
C TYR A 261 10.82 2.56 4.18
N THR A 262 11.82 2.52 3.30
CA THR A 262 12.23 1.25 2.66
C THR A 262 12.81 0.25 3.66
N ASP A 263 13.52 0.70 4.68
CA ASP A 263 14.10 -0.17 5.71
C ASP A 263 13.02 -0.78 6.60
N LEU A 264 12.07 0.04 7.09
CA LEU A 264 10.95 -0.47 7.87
C LEU A 264 10.06 -1.41 7.04
N ALA A 265 9.82 -1.07 5.77
CA ALA A 265 9.10 -1.94 4.85
C ALA A 265 9.79 -3.30 4.68
N ASP A 266 11.11 -3.35 4.62
CA ASP A 266 11.86 -4.62 4.45
C ASP A 266 11.62 -5.56 5.64
N VAL A 267 11.61 -5.03 6.86
CA VAL A 267 11.33 -5.82 8.05
C VAL A 267 9.91 -6.39 7.99
N PHE A 268 8.92 -5.54 7.72
CA PHE A 268 7.52 -5.94 7.65
C PHE A 268 7.28 -7.03 6.59
N LEU A 269 7.85 -6.85 5.39
CA LEU A 269 7.70 -7.80 4.28
C LEU A 269 8.46 -9.11 4.54
N ARG A 270 9.63 -9.07 5.19
CA ARG A 270 10.38 -10.27 5.57
C ARG A 270 9.68 -11.07 6.65
N VAL A 271 9.04 -10.42 7.62
CA VAL A 271 8.21 -11.11 8.62
C VAL A 271 7.14 -11.93 7.90
N LEU A 272 6.37 -11.31 6.99
CA LEU A 272 5.34 -12.00 6.21
C LEU A 272 5.88 -13.16 5.37
N LEU A 273 7.03 -12.99 4.72
CA LEU A 273 7.66 -14.02 3.87
C LEU A 273 8.24 -15.19 4.67
N ASN A 274 8.42 -15.03 5.97
CA ASN A 274 8.94 -16.05 6.88
C ASN A 274 7.84 -16.67 7.76
N LEU A 275 6.62 -16.13 7.72
CA LEU A 275 5.47 -16.80 8.33
C LEU A 275 5.26 -18.15 7.65
N PRO A 276 5.09 -19.24 8.42
CA PRO A 276 4.90 -20.55 7.84
C PRO A 276 3.52 -20.60 7.19
N ASN A 277 3.48 -20.92 5.89
CA ASN A 277 2.23 -21.23 5.18
C ASN A 277 1.71 -22.59 5.68
N ILE A 278 0.95 -22.59 6.77
CA ILE A 278 0.41 -23.80 7.39
C ILE A 278 -1.09 -23.90 7.11
N GLU A 279 -1.48 -24.77 6.17
CA GLU A 279 -2.84 -25.30 6.10
C GLU A 279 -2.93 -26.52 7.03
N MET A 280 -3.49 -26.35 8.23
CA MET A 280 -3.78 -27.47 9.14
C MET A 280 -5.29 -27.63 9.29
N ALA A 281 -5.93 -28.18 8.26
CA ALA A 281 -7.37 -28.40 8.22
C ALA A 281 -7.91 -29.45 9.23
N PHE A 282 -7.04 -30.08 10.04
CA PHE A 282 -7.42 -31.20 10.93
C PHE A 282 -7.33 -30.90 12.44
N LEU A 283 -6.66 -29.82 12.85
CA LEU A 283 -6.62 -29.37 14.25
C LEU A 283 -7.36 -28.04 14.32
N ARG A 284 -8.35 -27.94 15.22
CA ARG A 284 -9.46 -26.98 15.15
C ARG A 284 -9.14 -25.48 15.09
N HIS A 285 -7.90 -25.01 15.06
CA HIS A 285 -7.54 -23.62 14.75
C HIS A 285 -6.10 -23.50 14.20
N VAL A 286 -5.87 -23.68 12.89
CA VAL A 286 -4.88 -22.92 12.07
C VAL A 286 -5.24 -23.12 10.59
N VAL A 287 -5.63 -22.07 9.87
CA VAL A 287 -5.55 -22.04 8.40
C VAL A 287 -4.79 -20.77 8.00
N LEU A 288 -3.52 -20.96 7.63
CA LEU A 288 -2.65 -19.95 7.05
C LEU A 288 -2.29 -20.37 5.64
N ALA A 289 -3.08 -19.88 4.68
CA ALA A 289 -2.67 -19.79 3.30
C ALA A 289 -2.92 -18.35 2.86
N PHE A 290 -1.85 -17.61 2.55
CA PHE A 290 -2.00 -16.51 1.61
C PHE A 290 -2.77 -17.04 0.40
N THR A 291 -3.80 -16.31 -0.06
CA THR A 291 -4.32 -16.60 -1.39
C THR A 291 -3.15 -16.48 -2.39
N THR A 292 -3.22 -17.19 -3.52
CA THR A 292 -2.17 -17.07 -4.54
C THR A 292 -2.00 -15.62 -5.02
N VAL A 293 -3.08 -14.83 -4.98
CA VAL A 293 -3.08 -13.40 -5.33
C VAL A 293 -2.36 -12.59 -4.26
N ASP A 294 -2.70 -12.78 -2.98
CA ASP A 294 -2.07 -12.07 -1.87
C ASP A 294 -0.57 -12.38 -1.78
N ARG A 295 -0.19 -13.64 -2.05
CA ARG A 295 1.21 -14.06 -2.02
C ARG A 295 2.01 -13.46 -3.17
N GLU A 296 1.40 -13.33 -4.34
CA GLU A 296 1.99 -12.67 -5.51
C GLU A 296 2.17 -11.17 -5.25
N GLU A 297 1.17 -10.51 -4.66
CA GLU A 297 1.23 -9.11 -4.26
C GLU A 297 2.34 -8.87 -3.22
N LEU A 298 2.47 -9.76 -2.23
CA LEU A 298 3.55 -9.70 -1.25
C LEU A 298 4.93 -9.78 -1.92
N SER A 299 5.13 -10.73 -2.85
CA SER A 299 6.38 -10.81 -3.61
C SER A 299 6.62 -9.55 -4.44
N PHE A 300 5.59 -8.98 -5.05
CA PHE A 300 5.70 -7.77 -5.84
C PHE A 300 6.22 -6.59 -4.99
N PHE A 301 5.62 -6.34 -3.83
CA PHE A 301 6.07 -5.29 -2.91
C PHE A 301 7.47 -5.56 -2.36
N PHE A 302 7.79 -6.82 -2.00
CA PHE A 302 9.12 -7.20 -1.54
C PHE A 302 10.21 -6.98 -2.59
N LEU A 303 9.97 -7.39 -3.83
CA LEU A 303 10.93 -7.21 -4.92
C LEU A 303 11.10 -5.74 -5.29
N LEU A 304 10.01 -4.95 -5.31
CA LEU A 304 10.10 -3.49 -5.49
C LEU A 304 10.92 -2.84 -4.39
N ASN A 305 10.62 -3.14 -3.12
CA ASN A 305 11.34 -2.58 -1.99
C ASN A 305 12.84 -2.92 -2.05
N THR A 306 13.18 -4.16 -2.41
CA THR A 306 14.57 -4.59 -2.58
C THR A 306 15.33 -3.74 -3.60
N GLN A 307 14.68 -3.38 -4.72
CA GLN A 307 15.29 -2.52 -5.75
C GLN A 307 15.42 -1.07 -5.28
N LEU A 308 14.43 -0.54 -4.55
CA LEU A 308 14.45 0.81 -3.99
C LEU A 308 15.54 0.98 -2.91
N ARG A 309 15.86 -0.09 -2.18
CA ARG A 309 16.87 -0.12 -1.12
C ARG A 309 18.31 -0.17 -1.61
N LEU A 310 18.56 -0.35 -2.91
CA LEU A 310 19.93 -0.49 -3.42
C LEU A 310 20.80 0.71 -3.00
N THR A 311 21.97 0.40 -2.46
CA THR A 311 23.02 1.37 -2.11
C THR A 311 24.32 1.11 -2.87
N SER A 312 24.43 -0.06 -3.51
CA SER A 312 25.56 -0.43 -4.36
C SER A 312 25.11 -1.27 -5.54
N LEU A 313 25.87 -1.21 -6.64
CA LEU A 313 25.59 -2.01 -7.83
C LEU A 313 25.78 -3.52 -7.57
N GLU A 314 26.63 -3.90 -6.61
CA GLU A 314 26.85 -5.31 -6.27
C GLU A 314 25.58 -5.98 -5.72
N GLN A 315 24.80 -5.28 -4.90
CA GLN A 315 23.51 -5.79 -4.37
C GLN A 315 22.53 -6.15 -5.50
N TYR A 316 22.55 -5.39 -6.60
CA TYR A 316 21.72 -5.67 -7.78
C TYR A 316 22.23 -6.87 -8.58
N LEU A 317 23.55 -7.00 -8.75
CA LEU A 317 24.16 -8.07 -9.54
C LEU A 317 24.21 -9.42 -8.80
N ARG A 318 24.29 -9.39 -7.47
CA ARG A 318 24.38 -10.55 -6.57
C ARG A 318 23.37 -10.42 -5.43
N PRO A 319 22.05 -10.51 -5.74
CA PRO A 319 21.03 -10.45 -4.70
C PRO A 319 21.07 -11.68 -3.80
N ASP A 320 20.54 -11.53 -2.59
CA ASP A 320 20.35 -12.58 -1.59
C ASP A 320 19.55 -13.78 -2.15
N SER A 321 19.72 -14.98 -1.58
CA SER A 321 18.99 -16.19 -2.00
C SER A 321 17.48 -16.00 -1.94
N LYS A 322 16.98 -15.38 -0.87
CA LYS A 322 15.55 -15.09 -0.70
C LYS A 322 15.00 -14.23 -1.84
N VAL A 323 15.74 -13.21 -2.27
CA VAL A 323 15.34 -12.32 -3.39
C VAL A 323 15.27 -13.11 -4.70
N ARG A 324 16.23 -14.02 -4.94
CA ARG A 324 16.22 -14.87 -6.14
C ARG A 324 15.04 -15.85 -6.14
N GLU A 325 14.76 -16.47 -5.00
CA GLU A 325 13.62 -17.36 -4.81
C GLU A 325 12.30 -16.63 -5.07
N GLU A 326 12.12 -15.44 -4.49
CA GLU A 326 10.93 -14.62 -4.68
C GLU A 326 10.78 -14.15 -6.13
N LEU A 327 11.87 -13.81 -6.81
CA LEU A 327 11.83 -13.41 -8.21
C LEU A 327 11.35 -14.55 -9.12
N ILE A 328 11.87 -15.76 -8.90
CA ILE A 328 11.46 -16.96 -9.63
C ILE A 328 9.99 -17.26 -9.36
N TYR A 329 9.60 -17.25 -8.08
CA TYR A 329 8.22 -17.47 -7.67
C TYR A 329 7.28 -16.45 -8.33
N PHE A 330 7.50 -15.16 -8.13
CA PHE A 330 6.63 -14.09 -8.62
C PHE A 330 6.47 -14.14 -10.14
N THR A 331 7.58 -14.23 -10.87
CA THR A 331 7.51 -14.26 -12.34
C THR A 331 6.81 -15.51 -12.85
N SER A 332 6.97 -16.67 -12.22
CA SER A 332 6.24 -17.88 -12.60
C SER A 332 4.74 -17.79 -12.28
N ALA A 333 4.39 -17.34 -11.07
CA ALA A 333 3.01 -17.19 -10.60
C ALA A 333 2.23 -16.20 -11.47
N LEU A 334 2.80 -15.02 -11.73
CA LEU A 334 2.17 -13.98 -12.54
C LEU A 334 2.00 -14.43 -14.00
N ASN A 335 3.00 -15.09 -14.60
CA ASN A 335 2.85 -15.62 -15.96
C ASN A 335 1.77 -16.71 -16.05
N ALA A 336 1.66 -17.57 -15.03
CA ALA A 336 0.62 -18.60 -14.97
C ALA A 336 -0.78 -17.96 -14.86
N ARG A 337 -0.94 -16.91 -14.03
CA ARG A 337 -2.20 -16.15 -13.92
C ARG A 337 -2.54 -15.47 -15.25
N ILE A 338 -1.61 -14.75 -15.86
CA ILE A 338 -1.81 -14.09 -17.15
C ILE A 338 -2.25 -15.11 -18.23
N SER A 339 -1.60 -16.28 -18.29
CA SER A 339 -1.95 -17.33 -19.24
C SER A 339 -3.33 -17.92 -18.97
N LYS A 340 -3.70 -18.11 -17.70
CA LYS A 340 -5.01 -18.58 -17.28
C LYS A 340 -6.11 -17.57 -17.65
N ASP A 341 -5.89 -16.29 -17.39
CA ASP A 341 -6.81 -15.21 -17.73
C ASP A 341 -7.02 -15.16 -19.25
N LEU A 342 -5.93 -15.28 -20.04
CA LEU A 342 -6.00 -15.32 -21.50
C LEU A 342 -6.74 -16.56 -22.00
N ALA A 343 -6.52 -17.74 -21.39
CA ALA A 343 -7.20 -18.97 -21.76
C ALA A 343 -8.71 -18.91 -21.44
N HIS A 344 -9.09 -18.34 -20.30
CA HIS A 344 -10.49 -18.10 -19.95
C HIS A 344 -11.17 -17.09 -20.89
N GLN A 345 -10.43 -16.08 -21.35
CA GLN A 345 -10.93 -15.09 -22.32
C GLN A 345 -10.99 -15.64 -23.76
N ALA A 346 -10.13 -16.60 -24.10
CA ALA A 346 -10.12 -17.28 -25.41
C ALA A 346 -11.11 -18.46 -25.47
N SER A 347 -11.65 -18.89 -24.34
CA SER A 347 -12.66 -19.95 -24.26
C SER A 347 -14.03 -19.41 -24.70
N PRO A 348 -14.67 -19.96 -25.75
CA PRO A 348 -15.91 -19.41 -26.30
C PRO A 348 -17.11 -19.75 -25.43
N SER A 349 -17.86 -18.73 -24.98
CA SER A 349 -19.28 -18.87 -24.67
C SER A 349 -20.04 -19.03 -25.99
N GLN A 350 -20.35 -20.28 -26.33
CA GLN A 350 -21.19 -20.74 -27.44
C GLN A 350 -20.67 -20.51 -28.86
N SER A 351 -20.43 -21.65 -29.51
CA SER A 351 -20.24 -21.90 -30.94
C SER A 351 -20.92 -20.89 -31.87
N TYR A 352 -20.15 -20.09 -32.60
CA TYR A 352 -20.25 -19.86 -34.04
C TYR A 352 -18.96 -19.19 -34.54
N SER A 353 -18.70 -19.36 -35.83
CA SER A 353 -17.40 -19.45 -36.50
C SER A 353 -16.57 -18.16 -36.64
N SER A 354 -15.26 -18.41 -36.79
CA SER A 354 -14.29 -17.77 -37.70
C SER A 354 -13.85 -16.32 -37.45
N SER A 355 -12.59 -16.22 -37.00
CA SER A 355 -11.52 -15.30 -37.43
C SER A 355 -11.78 -13.78 -37.37
N ALA A 356 -10.81 -13.11 -36.73
CA ALA A 356 -10.75 -11.68 -36.39
C ALA A 356 -11.56 -11.27 -35.15
N ILE A 357 -11.13 -11.75 -33.97
CA ILE A 357 -11.53 -11.14 -32.70
C ILE A 357 -10.80 -9.80 -32.60
N SER A 358 -11.51 -8.72 -32.89
CA SER A 358 -11.06 -7.36 -32.62
C SER A 358 -10.98 -7.14 -31.10
N ILE A 359 -9.73 -6.97 -30.64
CA ILE A 359 -9.27 -6.71 -29.27
C ILE A 359 -9.97 -5.53 -28.53
N PRO A 360 -10.56 -4.49 -29.15
CA PRO A 360 -11.13 -3.36 -28.40
C PRO A 360 -12.34 -3.73 -27.52
N ASN A 361 -13.10 -4.76 -27.87
CA ASN A 361 -14.26 -5.21 -27.09
C ASN A 361 -13.89 -6.04 -25.84
N LEU A 362 -12.62 -6.47 -25.72
CA LEU A 362 -12.11 -7.16 -24.53
C LEU A 362 -11.82 -6.19 -23.37
N GLU A 363 -11.34 -4.99 -23.68
CA GLU A 363 -10.98 -3.97 -22.69
C GLU A 363 -12.22 -3.40 -21.98
N HIS A 364 -13.34 -3.28 -22.72
CA HIS A 364 -14.62 -2.80 -22.18
C HIS A 364 -15.31 -3.77 -21.22
N ARG A 365 -15.05 -5.09 -21.32
CA ARG A 365 -15.66 -6.10 -20.43
C ARG A 365 -14.91 -6.25 -19.11
N ILE A 366 -13.57 -6.10 -19.14
CA ILE A 366 -12.74 -6.07 -17.93
C ILE A 366 -13.09 -4.83 -17.09
N GLY A 367 -13.35 -3.69 -17.74
CA GLY A 367 -13.78 -2.45 -17.09
C GLY A 367 -15.12 -2.52 -16.35
N ASN A 368 -15.95 -3.55 -16.60
CA ASN A 368 -17.27 -3.72 -15.99
C ASN A 368 -17.35 -4.84 -14.94
N GLN A 369 -16.27 -5.61 -14.73
CA GLN A 369 -16.24 -6.71 -13.74
C GLN A 369 -15.17 -6.54 -12.65
N ALA A 370 -14.22 -5.62 -12.80
CA ALA A 370 -13.21 -5.36 -11.77
C ALA A 370 -13.75 -4.40 -10.71
N THR A 371 -13.91 -4.92 -9.49
CA THR A 371 -14.14 -4.14 -8.28
C THR A 371 -12.94 -3.21 -8.06
N THR A 372 -13.17 -1.90 -8.08
CA THR A 372 -12.16 -0.83 -8.11
C THR A 372 -11.33 -0.65 -6.82
N HIS A 373 -11.30 -1.64 -5.92
CA HIS A 373 -10.66 -1.51 -4.60
C HIS A 373 -9.16 -1.20 -4.68
N ASN A 374 -8.47 -1.70 -5.72
CA ASN A 374 -7.02 -1.54 -5.83
C ASN A 374 -6.59 -0.36 -6.71
N ALA A 375 -7.50 0.43 -7.27
CA ALA A 375 -7.20 1.43 -8.30
C ALA A 375 -6.09 2.45 -7.92
N ARG A 376 -5.93 2.70 -6.62
CA ARG A 376 -4.95 3.65 -6.05
C ARG A 376 -3.67 3.01 -5.53
N THR A 377 -3.59 1.68 -5.56
CA THR A 377 -2.45 0.91 -5.04
C THR A 377 -1.43 0.65 -6.15
N LEU A 378 -0.15 0.50 -5.79
CA LEU A 378 0.89 0.08 -6.76
C LEU A 378 0.57 -1.27 -7.41
N SER A 379 -0.13 -2.16 -6.69
CA SER A 379 -0.56 -3.47 -7.18
C SER A 379 -1.74 -3.44 -8.14
N CYS A 380 -2.36 -2.27 -8.38
CA CYS A 380 -3.38 -2.08 -9.43
C CYS A 380 -2.91 -2.59 -10.80
N ILE A 381 -1.61 -2.46 -11.09
CA ILE A 381 -1.03 -2.96 -12.33
C ILE A 381 -1.14 -4.49 -12.45
N LEU A 382 -1.19 -5.22 -11.33
CA LEU A 382 -1.33 -6.68 -11.27
C LEU A 382 -2.78 -7.13 -11.45
N SER A 383 -3.74 -6.41 -10.87
CA SER A 383 -5.18 -6.72 -10.95
C SER A 383 -5.79 -6.19 -12.25
N ASP A 384 -5.72 -4.89 -12.46
CA ASP A 384 -6.44 -4.13 -13.50
C ASP A 384 -5.56 -3.79 -14.71
N GLY A 385 -4.31 -4.23 -14.72
CA GLY A 385 -3.41 -4.10 -15.86
C GLY A 385 -3.97 -4.79 -17.11
N THR A 386 -3.73 -4.23 -18.30
CA THR A 386 -3.94 -5.01 -19.54
C THR A 386 -2.94 -6.16 -19.62
N TYR A 387 -3.23 -7.19 -20.42
CA TYR A 387 -2.26 -8.27 -20.71
C TYR A 387 -0.88 -7.71 -21.09
N LYS A 388 -0.87 -6.68 -21.96
CA LYS A 388 0.37 -6.05 -22.43
C LYS A 388 1.08 -5.25 -21.34
N GLU A 389 0.34 -4.57 -20.47
CA GLU A 389 0.90 -3.89 -19.30
C GLU A 389 1.56 -4.90 -18.35
N LYS A 390 0.86 -5.97 -17.96
CA LYS A 390 1.39 -6.98 -17.04
C LYS A 390 2.65 -7.67 -17.60
N VAL A 391 2.64 -8.01 -18.88
CA VAL A 391 3.80 -8.68 -19.51
C VAL A 391 4.98 -7.73 -19.71
N ASN A 392 4.75 -6.55 -20.31
CA ASN A 392 5.85 -5.67 -20.75
C ASN A 392 6.33 -4.70 -19.66
N LEU A 393 5.45 -4.27 -18.74
CA LEU A 393 5.82 -3.35 -17.67
C LEU A 393 6.22 -4.08 -16.39
N VAL A 394 5.59 -5.23 -16.06
CA VAL A 394 5.87 -5.95 -14.80
C VAL A 394 6.77 -7.15 -15.01
N VAL A 395 6.32 -8.16 -15.78
CA VAL A 395 7.08 -9.41 -15.95
C VAL A 395 8.43 -9.14 -16.61
N GLN A 396 8.47 -8.33 -17.67
CA GLN A 396 9.71 -7.99 -18.35
C GLN A 396 10.63 -7.17 -17.45
N PHE A 397 10.10 -6.24 -16.65
CA PHE A 397 10.91 -5.47 -15.69
C PHE A 397 11.63 -6.41 -14.72
N PHE A 398 10.89 -7.30 -14.06
CA PHE A 398 11.48 -8.23 -13.09
C PHE A 398 12.38 -9.30 -13.73
N LYS A 399 12.03 -9.84 -14.91
CA LYS A 399 12.89 -10.79 -15.63
C LYS A 399 14.19 -10.17 -16.11
N SER A 400 14.14 -8.91 -16.54
CA SER A 400 15.30 -8.16 -16.99
C SER A 400 16.10 -7.58 -15.81
N SER A 401 15.48 -7.42 -14.63
CA SER A 401 16.15 -7.05 -13.40
C SER A 401 16.81 -8.25 -12.70
N GLY A 402 18.14 -8.34 -12.76
CA GLY A 402 18.89 -8.80 -11.60
C GLY A 402 19.00 -10.30 -11.28
N VAL A 403 19.01 -11.24 -12.23
CA VAL A 403 19.70 -12.53 -11.99
C VAL A 403 20.42 -13.05 -13.25
N PRO A 404 21.76 -13.00 -13.32
CA PRO A 404 22.52 -13.61 -14.39
C PRO A 404 22.59 -15.13 -14.23
N GLN A 405 21.44 -15.84 -14.18
CA GLN A 405 21.38 -17.30 -14.11
C GLN A 405 19.98 -17.95 -14.21
N LEU A 406 18.97 -17.27 -14.75
CA LEU A 406 17.72 -17.95 -15.14
C LEU A 406 18.00 -18.85 -16.35
N GLN A 407 18.47 -20.08 -16.10
CA GLN A 407 18.34 -21.17 -17.07
C GLN A 407 16.85 -21.45 -17.23
N LEU A 408 16.22 -20.80 -18.21
CA LEU A 408 14.95 -21.29 -18.74
C LEU A 408 15.19 -22.72 -19.24
N PRO A 409 14.19 -23.64 -19.17
CA PRO A 409 14.31 -25.05 -19.59
C PRO A 409 14.76 -25.24 -21.05
N ASN A 410 14.85 -24.16 -21.81
CA ASN A 410 15.09 -24.13 -23.26
C ASN A 410 16.52 -23.68 -23.60
N GLY A 411 17.43 -23.55 -22.62
CA GLY A 411 18.87 -23.36 -22.86
C GLY A 411 19.31 -22.00 -23.42
N VAL A 412 18.41 -21.02 -23.58
CA VAL A 412 18.79 -19.67 -24.06
C VAL A 412 19.37 -18.85 -22.90
N LYS A 413 20.70 -18.84 -22.81
CA LYS A 413 21.47 -17.94 -21.94
C LYS A 413 21.38 -16.51 -22.48
N ARG A 414 20.48 -15.69 -21.93
CA ARG A 414 20.64 -14.22 -21.97
C ARG A 414 20.41 -13.68 -20.58
N ALA A 415 21.51 -13.46 -19.84
CA ALA A 415 21.49 -12.48 -18.77
C ALA A 415 21.12 -11.13 -19.42
N GLY A 416 20.14 -10.41 -18.87
CA GLY A 416 19.95 -9.02 -19.26
C GLY A 416 21.22 -8.26 -18.91
N CYS A 417 21.92 -7.72 -19.91
CA CYS A 417 22.99 -6.77 -19.63
C CYS A 417 22.34 -5.57 -18.94
N LEU A 418 22.92 -5.07 -17.84
CA LEU A 418 22.44 -3.87 -17.15
C LEU A 418 22.22 -2.72 -18.14
N ASN A 419 23.08 -2.58 -19.15
CA ASN A 419 22.93 -1.61 -20.21
C ASN A 419 21.64 -1.81 -21.03
N ASP A 420 21.31 -3.05 -21.39
CA ASP A 420 20.09 -3.35 -22.15
C ASP A 420 18.84 -3.07 -21.31
N PHE A 421 18.87 -3.40 -20.01
CA PHE A 421 17.81 -3.07 -19.07
C PHE A 421 17.60 -1.55 -18.97
N LEU A 422 18.68 -0.80 -18.75
CA LEU A 422 18.62 0.65 -18.60
C LEU A 422 18.15 1.33 -19.90
N LYS A 423 18.54 0.82 -21.08
CA LYS A 423 18.04 1.32 -22.37
C LYS A 423 16.56 1.01 -22.60
N LEU A 424 16.11 -0.17 -22.19
CA LEU A 424 14.73 -0.62 -22.34
C LEU A 424 13.77 0.19 -21.47
N PHE A 425 14.15 0.46 -20.22
CA PHE A 425 13.33 1.18 -19.24
C PHE A 425 13.73 2.64 -19.03
N ASN A 426 14.52 3.23 -19.92
CA ASN A 426 14.76 4.68 -19.90
C ASN A 426 13.47 5.41 -20.31
N LEU A 427 12.75 5.96 -19.32
CA LEU A 427 11.44 6.59 -19.51
C LEU A 427 11.54 8.10 -19.83
N LYS A 428 12.75 8.66 -19.99
CA LYS A 428 12.92 10.07 -20.35
C LYS A 428 12.27 10.34 -21.71
N GLY A 429 11.22 11.17 -21.73
CA GLY A 429 10.42 11.42 -22.93
C GLY A 429 8.99 10.87 -22.86
N ALA A 430 8.62 10.10 -21.83
CA ALA A 430 7.21 9.75 -21.65
C ALA A 430 6.38 11.01 -21.36
N PRO A 431 5.13 11.10 -21.84
CA PRO A 431 4.28 12.28 -21.63
C PRO A 431 4.11 12.65 -20.15
N LEU A 432 4.19 11.66 -19.26
CA LEU A 432 4.13 11.81 -17.80
C LEU A 432 5.34 12.50 -17.18
N PHE A 433 6.49 12.53 -17.87
CA PHE A 433 7.78 12.99 -17.32
C PHE A 433 8.42 14.12 -18.13
N SER A 434 7.85 14.51 -19.28
CA SER A 434 8.33 15.65 -20.06
C SER A 434 7.27 16.19 -21.02
N GLY A 435 7.13 17.53 -21.09
CA GLY A 435 6.32 18.21 -22.11
C GLY A 435 6.97 18.27 -23.51
N ILE A 436 8.09 17.57 -23.72
CA ILE A 436 8.87 17.60 -24.96
C ILE A 436 9.09 16.16 -25.43
N ALA A 437 8.53 15.81 -26.58
CA ALA A 437 8.74 14.52 -27.24
C ALA A 437 10.19 14.41 -27.73
N LEU A 438 11.06 13.78 -26.95
CA LEU A 438 12.38 13.36 -27.41
C LEU A 438 12.25 12.01 -28.14
N LYS A 439 13.13 11.75 -29.11
CA LYS A 439 13.25 10.44 -29.77
C LYS A 439 13.71 9.42 -28.73
N VAL A 440 12.78 8.64 -28.20
CA VAL A 440 13.05 7.57 -27.24
C VAL A 440 13.23 6.25 -27.98
N SER A 441 14.14 5.42 -27.49
CA SER A 441 14.48 4.11 -28.06
C SER A 441 13.37 3.06 -28.00
N ASN A 442 12.26 3.30 -27.28
CA ASN A 442 11.28 2.27 -26.95
C ASN A 442 9.81 2.73 -27.07
N GLU A 443 9.39 3.08 -28.30
CA GLU A 443 8.06 3.61 -28.62
C GLU A 443 6.90 2.73 -28.11
N ALA A 444 7.06 1.40 -28.13
CA ALA A 444 6.02 0.48 -27.68
C ALA A 444 5.74 0.58 -26.18
N LEU A 445 6.79 0.71 -25.36
CA LEU A 445 6.66 0.82 -23.91
C LEU A 445 6.05 2.18 -23.51
N LEU A 446 6.46 3.24 -24.20
CA LEU A 446 5.87 4.57 -24.03
C LEU A 446 4.40 4.63 -24.42
N HIS A 447 4.01 3.93 -25.48
CA HIS A 447 2.61 3.83 -25.89
C HIS A 447 1.74 3.15 -24.81
N TYR A 448 2.27 2.15 -24.09
CA TYR A 448 1.52 1.58 -22.96
C TYR A 448 1.37 2.58 -21.82
N ILE A 449 2.45 3.29 -21.49
CA ILE A 449 2.45 4.30 -20.42
C ILE A 449 1.51 5.46 -20.76
N SER A 450 1.48 5.93 -22.01
CA SER A 450 0.63 7.06 -22.44
C SER A 450 -0.86 6.74 -22.41
N ASN A 451 -1.23 5.47 -22.46
CA ASN A 451 -2.62 5.03 -22.48
C ASN A 451 -3.15 4.69 -21.08
N ILE A 452 -2.34 4.86 -20.03
CA ILE A 452 -2.79 4.70 -18.65
C ILE A 452 -3.71 5.87 -18.30
N ASP A 453 -4.98 5.56 -18.01
CA ASP A 453 -5.92 6.51 -17.43
C ASP A 453 -5.53 6.79 -15.96
N GLY A 454 -4.86 7.91 -15.74
CA GLY A 454 -4.38 8.33 -14.43
C GLY A 454 -5.48 8.74 -13.46
N GLU A 455 -6.63 9.19 -13.95
CA GLU A 455 -7.77 9.56 -13.09
C GLU A 455 -8.46 8.29 -12.58
N LYS A 456 -8.60 7.29 -13.45
CA LYS A 456 -9.24 6.03 -13.10
C LYS A 456 -8.33 5.07 -12.33
N TYR A 457 -7.03 5.04 -12.66
CA TYR A 457 -6.06 4.10 -12.08
C TYR A 457 -4.75 4.80 -11.65
N PRO A 458 -4.80 5.72 -10.67
CA PRO A 458 -3.63 6.45 -10.21
C PRO A 458 -2.51 5.54 -9.70
N GLY A 459 -2.84 4.37 -9.16
CA GLY A 459 -1.88 3.37 -8.70
C GLY A 459 -0.96 2.83 -9.81
N LYS A 460 -1.44 2.76 -11.06
CA LYS A 460 -0.61 2.37 -12.22
C LYS A 460 0.43 3.44 -12.54
N LEU A 461 0.08 4.72 -12.41
CA LEU A 461 1.02 5.83 -12.59
C LEU A 461 2.09 5.81 -11.50
N LEU A 462 1.70 5.60 -10.24
CA LEU A 462 2.63 5.43 -9.13
C LEU A 462 3.62 4.28 -9.39
N TYR A 463 3.16 3.16 -9.97
CA TYR A 463 4.05 2.06 -10.34
C TYR A 463 5.08 2.46 -11.42
N VAL A 464 4.66 3.18 -12.44
CA VAL A 464 5.56 3.69 -13.49
C VAL A 464 6.59 4.67 -12.91
N GLN A 465 6.20 5.51 -11.94
CA GLN A 465 7.10 6.40 -11.21
C GLN A 465 8.13 5.60 -10.38
N ALA A 466 7.70 4.53 -9.70
CA ALA A 466 8.60 3.63 -8.98
C ALA A 466 9.64 3.01 -9.91
N VAL A 467 9.23 2.55 -11.10
CA VAL A 467 10.13 2.01 -12.13
C VAL A 467 11.15 3.06 -12.59
N ASP A 468 10.70 4.28 -12.89
CA ASP A 468 11.59 5.39 -13.28
C ASP A 468 12.65 5.69 -12.21
N LYS A 469 12.23 5.76 -10.94
CA LYS A 469 13.14 5.97 -9.80
C LYS A 469 14.17 4.84 -9.67
N ILE A 470 13.77 3.59 -9.81
CA ILE A 470 14.70 2.44 -9.77
C ILE A 470 15.71 2.52 -10.92
N VAL A 471 15.27 2.88 -12.12
CA VAL A 471 16.13 3.05 -13.29
C VAL A 471 17.16 4.16 -13.06
N LYS A 472 16.72 5.33 -12.56
CA LYS A 472 17.61 6.44 -12.20
C LYS A 472 18.60 6.06 -11.09
N LEU A 473 18.15 5.34 -10.06
CA LEU A 473 19.01 4.82 -9.00
C LEU A 473 20.09 3.89 -9.56
N LEU A 474 19.74 2.98 -10.47
CA LEU A 474 20.71 2.09 -11.10
C LEU A 474 21.71 2.83 -12.00
N MET A 475 21.28 3.89 -12.70
CA MET A 475 22.19 4.78 -13.43
C MET A 475 23.17 5.47 -12.48
N LEU A 476 22.68 6.03 -11.36
CA LEU A 476 23.50 6.65 -10.33
C LEU A 476 24.53 5.67 -9.76
N LEU A 477 24.09 4.47 -9.35
CA LEU A 477 24.95 3.43 -8.80
C LEU A 477 26.00 2.95 -9.80
N SER A 478 25.68 2.94 -11.10
CA SER A 478 26.62 2.59 -12.17
C SER A 478 27.73 3.63 -12.30
N VAL A 479 27.38 4.93 -12.30
CA VAL A 479 28.34 6.03 -12.33
C VAL A 479 29.24 6.01 -11.10
N LEU A 480 28.67 5.80 -9.91
CA LEU A 480 29.43 5.66 -8.66
C LEU A 480 30.38 4.47 -8.70
N HIS A 481 29.92 3.31 -9.17
CA HIS A 481 30.78 2.13 -9.27
C HIS A 481 31.96 2.37 -10.22
N LEU A 482 31.76 3.03 -11.35
CA LEU A 482 32.85 3.37 -12.27
C LEU A 482 33.80 4.38 -11.66
N SER A 483 33.29 5.42 -11.01
CA SER A 483 34.12 6.41 -10.30
C SER A 483 35.02 5.74 -9.26
N ASP A 484 34.44 4.89 -8.41
CA ASP A 484 35.16 4.17 -7.34
C ASP A 484 36.21 3.20 -7.89
N THR A 485 35.91 2.50 -8.98
CA THR A 485 36.79 1.42 -9.52
C THR A 485 37.86 1.91 -10.47
N THR A 486 37.57 2.94 -11.27
CA THR A 486 38.48 3.43 -12.31
C THR A 486 39.24 4.69 -11.90
N GLY A 487 38.81 5.36 -10.82
CA GLY A 487 39.39 6.64 -10.39
C GLY A 487 39.24 7.77 -11.43
N LEU A 488 38.37 7.59 -12.42
CA LEU A 488 38.15 8.57 -13.48
C LEU A 488 37.50 9.82 -12.91
N SER A 489 38.23 10.93 -12.90
CA SER A 489 37.71 12.29 -12.65
C SER A 489 37.04 12.87 -13.90
N SER A 490 36.20 12.07 -14.55
CA SER A 490 35.47 12.50 -15.74
C SER A 490 34.13 13.13 -15.36
N ASP A 491 33.68 14.07 -16.19
CA ASP A 491 32.36 14.68 -16.10
C ASP A 491 31.26 13.59 -15.99
N PRO A 492 30.48 13.57 -14.89
CA PRO A 492 29.46 12.55 -14.66
C PRO A 492 28.37 12.54 -15.74
N ASP A 493 28.01 13.70 -16.30
CA ASP A 493 27.01 13.78 -17.37
C ASP A 493 27.51 13.09 -18.65
N ALA A 494 28.80 13.29 -18.97
CA ALA A 494 29.44 12.61 -20.09
C ALA A 494 29.53 11.09 -19.89
N LEU A 495 29.69 10.62 -18.64
CA LEU A 495 29.66 9.18 -18.31
C LEU A 495 28.26 8.58 -18.50
N ILE A 496 27.21 9.25 -18.02
CA ILE A 496 25.81 8.80 -18.18
C ILE A 496 25.45 8.74 -19.67
N ALA A 497 25.78 9.78 -20.42
CA ALA A 497 25.54 9.85 -21.85
C ALA A 497 26.22 8.70 -22.60
N LYS A 498 27.47 8.37 -22.25
CA LYS A 498 28.21 7.24 -22.83
C LYS A 498 27.63 5.88 -22.43
N LEU A 499 27.17 5.72 -21.20
CA LEU A 499 26.67 4.44 -20.70
C LEU A 499 25.33 4.06 -21.30
N VAL A 500 24.37 4.99 -21.31
CA VAL A 500 22.96 4.67 -21.55
C VAL A 500 22.31 5.55 -22.61
N ASN A 501 23.01 6.57 -23.15
CA ASN A 501 22.48 7.51 -24.14
C ASN A 501 21.15 8.14 -23.69
N THR A 502 21.15 8.69 -22.48
CA THR A 502 19.98 9.31 -21.85
C THR A 502 20.12 10.83 -21.87
N GLY A 503 19.00 11.53 -21.74
CA GLY A 503 19.03 12.96 -21.47
C GLY A 503 19.11 13.30 -19.97
N HIS A 504 19.10 12.31 -19.06
CA HIS A 504 19.13 12.56 -17.61
C HIS A 504 20.44 13.23 -17.22
N THR A 505 20.34 14.29 -16.42
CA THR A 505 21.51 14.93 -15.82
C THR A 505 21.91 14.18 -14.55
N PHE A 506 23.18 14.23 -14.19
CA PHE A 506 23.68 13.64 -12.96
C PHE A 506 23.02 14.26 -11.72
N GLN A 507 22.66 15.55 -11.79
CA GLN A 507 21.90 16.21 -10.73
C GLN A 507 20.52 15.56 -10.54
N GLU A 508 19.76 15.35 -11.63
CA GLU A 508 18.47 14.63 -11.58
C GLU A 508 18.65 13.22 -10.96
N LEU A 509 19.76 12.54 -11.25
CA LEU A 509 20.04 11.22 -10.68
C LEU A 509 20.41 11.27 -9.20
N ALA A 510 21.19 12.26 -8.78
CA ALA A 510 21.65 12.44 -7.41
C ALA A 510 20.50 12.81 -6.45
N GLU A 511 19.45 13.44 -6.96
CA GLU A 511 18.24 13.79 -6.20
C GLU A 511 17.35 12.57 -5.90
N VAL A 512 17.50 11.46 -6.64
CA VAL A 512 16.67 10.26 -6.45
C VAL A 512 16.96 9.54 -5.13
N LYS A 513 18.18 9.67 -4.59
CA LYS A 513 18.55 9.07 -3.30
C LYS A 513 19.81 9.73 -2.78
N GLU A 514 19.84 10.09 -1.50
CA GLU A 514 20.98 10.70 -0.79
C GLU A 514 22.24 9.81 -0.67
N LEU A 515 22.75 9.24 -1.76
CA LEU A 515 23.96 8.42 -1.78
C LEU A 515 25.23 9.21 -2.06
N VAL A 516 25.11 10.47 -2.51
CA VAL A 516 26.22 11.22 -3.12
C VAL A 516 26.28 12.63 -2.57
N PHE A 517 27.50 13.17 -2.42
CA PHE A 517 27.74 14.60 -2.29
C PHE A 517 28.31 15.13 -3.60
N VAL A 518 27.89 16.32 -3.99
CA VAL A 518 28.36 17.01 -5.20
C VAL A 518 29.05 18.30 -4.78
N ASP A 519 30.31 18.46 -5.15
CA ASP A 519 31.12 19.66 -4.92
C ASP A 519 31.78 20.10 -6.24
N GLY A 520 31.10 20.99 -6.96
CA GLY A 520 31.48 21.37 -8.32
C GLY A 520 31.50 20.17 -9.28
N ASN A 521 32.66 19.89 -9.89
CA ASN A 521 32.85 18.75 -10.80
C ASN A 521 33.26 17.45 -10.07
N LYS A 522 33.36 17.47 -8.74
CA LYS A 522 33.67 16.28 -7.94
C LYS A 522 32.39 15.76 -7.33
N PHE A 523 32.20 14.46 -7.43
CA PHE A 523 31.14 13.76 -6.72
C PHE A 523 31.75 12.56 -5.99
N GLY A 524 31.14 12.17 -4.88
CA GLY A 524 31.59 11.03 -4.10
C GLY A 524 30.47 10.47 -3.24
N ARG A 525 30.61 9.24 -2.78
CA ARG A 525 29.59 8.62 -1.92
C ARG A 525 29.49 9.34 -0.57
N LYS A 526 28.29 9.79 -0.22
CA LYS A 526 27.92 10.07 1.18
C LYS A 526 28.12 8.77 1.94
N HIS A 527 29.12 8.71 2.81
CA HIS A 527 29.28 7.58 3.69
C HIS A 527 28.19 7.69 4.76
N PHE A 528 27.09 6.96 4.58
CA PHE A 528 26.24 6.60 5.72
C PHE A 528 27.14 5.87 6.71
N LEU A 529 27.06 6.28 7.99
CA LEU A 529 27.85 5.84 9.14
C LEU A 529 28.16 4.33 9.15
N MET A 530 29.15 3.89 8.37
CA MET A 530 29.95 2.73 8.73
C MET A 530 31.04 3.26 9.66
N LEU A 531 31.09 2.74 10.88
CA LEU A 531 32.22 2.93 11.79
C LEU A 531 33.51 2.72 10.99
N GLU A 532 34.48 3.62 11.10
CA GLU A 532 35.76 3.56 10.36
C GLU A 532 36.39 2.17 10.37
N ASP A 533 36.18 1.42 11.46
CA ASP A 533 36.63 0.05 11.68
C ASP A 533 36.13 -0.95 10.61
N GLU A 534 34.88 -0.86 10.15
CA GLU A 534 34.36 -1.73 9.09
C GLU A 534 34.95 -1.40 7.72
N ARG A 535 35.24 -0.12 7.49
CA ARG A 535 35.86 0.35 6.24
C ARG A 535 37.32 -0.09 6.16
N ILE A 536 38.02 0.03 7.28
CA ILE A 536 39.39 -0.46 7.46
C ILE A 536 39.42 -1.99 7.31
N ALA A 537 38.47 -2.71 7.93
CA ALA A 537 38.37 -4.17 7.80
C ALA A 537 38.14 -4.63 6.36
N LYS A 538 37.28 -3.95 5.58
CA LYS A 538 37.07 -4.26 4.16
C LYS A 538 38.31 -3.96 3.32
N GLN A 539 39.02 -2.86 3.59
CA GLN A 539 40.28 -2.54 2.89
C GLN A 539 41.38 -3.57 3.21
N PHE A 540 41.48 -4.03 4.46
CA PHE A 540 42.38 -5.12 4.83
C PHE A 540 42.00 -6.46 4.19
N ALA A 541 40.71 -6.78 4.10
CA ALA A 541 40.25 -7.99 3.42
C ALA A 541 40.57 -7.99 1.90
N ILE A 542 40.52 -6.82 1.26
CA ILE A 542 40.92 -6.65 -0.15
C ILE A 542 42.44 -6.84 -0.28
N LEU A 543 43.24 -6.22 0.59
CA LEU A 543 44.70 -6.39 0.58
C LEU A 543 45.11 -7.84 0.84
N GLN A 544 44.43 -8.53 1.75
CA GLN A 544 44.70 -9.93 2.07
C GLN A 544 44.41 -10.84 0.88
N ARG A 545 43.26 -10.64 0.19
CA ARG A 545 42.94 -11.35 -1.06
C ARG A 545 43.93 -11.06 -2.19
N THR A 546 44.44 -9.84 -2.27
CA THR A 546 45.42 -9.45 -3.30
C THR A 546 46.76 -10.16 -3.06
N ASN A 547 47.18 -10.26 -1.80
CA ASN A 547 48.39 -10.98 -1.39
C ASN A 547 48.27 -12.50 -1.58
N GLU A 548 47.09 -13.07 -1.28
CA GLU A 548 46.78 -14.49 -1.57
C GLU A 548 46.83 -14.80 -3.08
N LEU A 549 46.36 -13.87 -3.92
CA LEU A 549 46.46 -13.96 -5.38
C LEU A 549 47.92 -13.89 -5.86
N GLU A 550 48.71 -12.99 -5.29
CA GLU A 550 50.14 -12.86 -5.61
C GLU A 550 50.93 -14.14 -5.26
N ILE A 551 50.66 -14.73 -4.09
CA ILE A 551 51.23 -16.01 -3.66
C ILE A 551 50.78 -17.16 -4.59
N CYS A 552 49.51 -17.17 -5.01
CA CYS A 552 49.01 -18.17 -5.96
C CYS A 552 49.67 -18.04 -7.35
N VAL A 553 49.92 -16.82 -7.81
CA VAL A 553 50.63 -16.56 -9.08
C VAL A 553 52.10 -16.96 -8.99
N GLN A 554 52.77 -16.69 -7.87
CA GLN A 554 54.15 -17.12 -7.63
C GLN A 554 54.31 -18.65 -7.53
N LYS A 555 53.26 -19.38 -7.13
CA LYS A 555 53.24 -20.86 -7.14
C LYS A 555 52.97 -21.47 -8.52
N LEU A 556 52.51 -20.66 -9.48
CA LEU A 556 52.22 -21.07 -10.85
C LEU A 556 53.36 -20.74 -11.84
N MET A 557 54.34 -19.93 -11.42
CA MET A 557 55.64 -19.78 -12.08
C MET A 557 56.64 -20.78 -11.50
#